data_AF-A0A2G5IQ08-F1
#
_entry.id   AF-A0A2G5IQ08-F1
#
_cell.length_a   1.000
_cell.length_b   1.000
_cell.length_c   1.000
_cell.angle_alpha   90.00
_cell.angle_beta   90.00
_cell.angle_gamma   90.00
#
_symmetry.space_group_name_H-M   'P 1'
#
loop_
_entity.id
_entity.type
_entity.pdbx_description
1 polymer ?
#
loop_
_entity_poly.entity_id
_entity_poly.type
_entity_poly.pdbx_seq_one_letter_code
_entity_poly.pdbx_strand_id
1 'polypeptide(L)'
;VKLRDQQRLAHGPLAEYPNEDFGDEVPRSGNASGGGQPGWAVRCAPGGPNDYVYVIVQPVGWKPISELIGRPELAEDPEWATPEARLPKLEKMFQLIEEWTSTLPKLRVLEALNAHNIPCGPVLSTKEIIEDASLAANGIVVEVEHPERGSYVTVGNPLKLSDSPVEVERSPLLGEHNEEIYLGELGISHDELPMLKAQGVI
;
A
#
# COMPACT_ATOMS: atom_id res chain seq x y z
N VAL A 1 -4.68 -14.79 0.16
CA VAL A 1 -3.54 -15.16 1.05
C VAL A 1 -4.03 -15.82 2.33
N LYS A 2 -4.76 -15.13 3.21
CA LYS A 2 -5.15 -15.70 4.52
C LYS A 2 -6.07 -16.94 4.44
N LEU A 3 -6.99 -17.00 3.48
CA LEU A 3 -7.79 -18.21 3.23
C LEU A 3 -6.91 -19.43 2.85
N ARG A 4 -5.88 -19.21 2.03
CA ARG A 4 -4.88 -20.25 1.67
C ARG A 4 -4.10 -20.69 2.90
N ASP A 5 -3.66 -19.74 3.72
CA ASP A 5 -2.85 -20.03 4.91
C ASP A 5 -3.65 -20.81 5.96
N GLN A 6 -4.94 -20.52 6.11
CA GLN A 6 -5.84 -21.27 6.98
C GLN A 6 -5.99 -22.73 6.53
N GLN A 7 -6.07 -22.98 5.23
CA GLN A 7 -6.10 -24.36 4.70
C GLN A 7 -4.75 -25.08 4.88
N ARG A 8 -3.63 -24.34 4.78
CA ARG A 8 -2.29 -24.89 4.98
C ARG A 8 -2.00 -25.21 6.44
N LEU A 9 -2.55 -24.43 7.38
CA LEU A 9 -2.39 -24.67 8.82
C LEU A 9 -2.87 -26.07 9.24
N ALA A 10 -3.90 -26.61 8.56
CA ALA A 10 -4.37 -27.98 8.76
C ALA A 10 -3.31 -29.06 8.45
N HIS A 11 -2.24 -28.70 7.74
CA HIS A 11 -1.14 -29.57 7.35
C HIS A 11 0.15 -29.31 8.13
N GLY A 12 0.14 -28.37 9.08
CA GLY A 12 1.29 -28.03 9.92
C GLY A 12 1.50 -26.51 10.06
N PRO A 13 2.47 -26.11 10.90
CA PRO A 13 2.79 -24.71 11.15
C PRO A 13 3.30 -24.01 9.88
N LEU A 14 3.07 -22.70 9.79
CA LEU A 14 3.49 -21.87 8.66
C LEU A 14 4.89 -21.31 8.93
N ALA A 15 5.94 -22.04 8.54
CA ALA A 15 7.33 -21.70 8.87
C ALA A 15 7.82 -20.34 8.34
N GLU A 16 7.13 -19.76 7.35
CA GLU A 16 7.40 -18.42 6.84
C GLU A 16 6.80 -17.30 7.70
N TYR A 17 6.11 -17.65 8.79
CA TYR A 17 5.61 -16.72 9.80
C TYR A 17 6.56 -16.69 11.01
N PRO A 18 6.73 -15.55 11.68
CA PRO A 18 7.61 -15.42 12.85
C PRO A 18 7.01 -16.01 14.14
N ASN A 19 5.81 -16.59 14.08
CA ASN A 19 5.12 -17.13 15.24
C ASN A 19 5.75 -18.46 15.68
N GLU A 20 5.96 -18.62 16.99
CA GLU A 20 6.44 -19.88 17.57
C GLU A 20 5.29 -20.87 17.78
N ASP A 21 4.15 -20.37 18.27
CA ASP A 21 2.96 -21.17 18.58
C ASP A 21 1.87 -20.98 17.52
N PHE A 22 1.26 -22.10 17.11
CA PHE A 22 0.14 -22.14 16.19
C PHE A 22 -1.05 -22.88 16.82
N GLY A 23 -2.21 -22.23 16.81
CA GLY A 23 -3.49 -22.86 17.15
C GLY A 23 -4.17 -23.46 15.91
N ASP A 24 -5.49 -23.58 15.96
CA ASP A 24 -6.34 -23.95 14.82
C ASP A 24 -6.67 -22.76 13.89
N GLU A 25 -6.38 -21.53 14.33
CA GLU A 25 -6.53 -20.29 13.56
C GLU A 25 -5.16 -19.72 13.13
N VAL A 26 -5.08 -19.17 11.92
CA VAL A 26 -3.88 -18.45 11.47
C VAL A 26 -3.66 -17.23 12.37
N PRO A 27 -2.51 -17.13 13.07
CA PRO A 27 -2.30 -16.06 14.04
C PRO A 27 -2.06 -14.70 13.37
N ARG A 28 -2.18 -13.64 14.17
CA ARG A 28 -1.62 -12.32 13.82
C ARG A 28 -0.10 -12.36 13.93
N SER A 29 0.57 -11.68 13.01
CA SER A 29 2.03 -11.84 12.82
C SER A 29 2.73 -10.53 12.47
N GLY A 30 2.20 -9.43 12.98
CA GLY A 30 2.73 -8.10 12.72
C GLY A 30 2.84 -7.80 11.23
N ASN A 31 4.06 -7.44 10.80
CA ASN A 31 4.36 -7.04 9.42
C ASN A 31 4.83 -8.19 8.52
N ALA A 32 4.66 -9.44 8.94
CA ALA A 32 5.01 -10.59 8.11
C ALA A 32 4.22 -10.54 6.80
N SER A 33 4.89 -10.82 5.68
CA SER A 33 4.29 -10.72 4.33
C SER A 33 3.06 -11.60 4.13
N GLY A 34 2.99 -12.72 4.88
CA GLY A 34 1.98 -13.76 4.71
C GLY A 34 2.07 -14.51 3.38
N GLY A 35 3.06 -14.22 2.54
CA GLY A 35 3.30 -14.89 1.25
C GLY A 35 4.36 -15.99 1.38
N GLY A 36 4.74 -16.60 0.25
CA GLY A 36 5.82 -17.61 0.23
C GLY A 36 7.23 -17.02 0.36
N GLN A 37 7.37 -15.73 0.65
CA GLN A 37 8.64 -15.03 0.75
C GLN A 37 8.62 -14.16 2.02
N PRO A 38 9.57 -14.30 2.95
CA PRO A 38 9.61 -13.49 4.15
C PRO A 38 9.71 -12.00 3.83
N GLY A 39 8.97 -11.18 4.57
CA GLY A 39 9.01 -9.73 4.43
C GLY A 39 8.70 -9.05 5.76
N TRP A 40 9.26 -7.86 5.94
CA TRP A 40 9.09 -7.07 7.16
C TRP A 40 9.27 -5.57 6.88
N ALA A 41 8.65 -4.73 7.70
CA ALA A 41 8.90 -3.30 7.71
C ALA A 41 10.09 -2.98 8.62
N VAL A 42 11.15 -2.40 8.06
CA VAL A 42 12.37 -2.02 8.79
C VAL A 42 12.50 -0.51 8.91
N ARG A 43 13.03 -0.04 10.04
CA ARG A 43 13.24 1.39 10.33
C ARG A 43 14.32 1.98 9.43
N CYS A 44 14.15 3.26 9.11
CA CYS A 44 15.09 4.07 8.36
C CYS A 44 15.43 5.35 9.14
N ALA A 45 16.53 6.01 8.78
CA ALA A 45 16.81 7.36 9.29
C ALA A 45 15.79 8.37 8.73
N PRO A 46 15.49 9.48 9.44
CA PRO A 46 15.91 9.81 10.80
C PRO A 46 15.11 9.12 11.94
N GLY A 47 14.19 8.20 11.62
CA GLY A 47 13.44 7.44 12.63
C GLY A 47 12.08 8.05 13.00
N GLY A 48 11.48 8.81 12.10
CA GLY A 48 10.12 9.32 12.21
C GLY A 48 9.04 8.24 12.00
N PRO A 49 7.76 8.61 12.20
CA PRO A 49 6.64 7.65 12.20
C PRO A 49 6.41 6.93 10.86
N ASN A 50 6.90 7.49 9.75
CA ASN A 50 6.80 6.92 8.40
C ASN A 50 8.19 6.65 7.79
N ASP A 51 9.26 6.70 8.59
CA ASP A 51 10.62 6.43 8.11
C ASP A 51 10.89 4.93 8.15
N TYR A 52 10.21 4.22 7.26
CA TYR A 52 10.28 2.77 7.12
C TYR A 52 10.32 2.39 5.65
N VAL A 53 10.91 1.22 5.38
CA VAL A 53 10.78 0.52 4.11
C VAL A 53 10.27 -0.88 4.39
N TYR A 54 9.29 -1.34 3.62
CA TYR A 54 8.91 -2.74 3.59
C TYR A 54 9.84 -3.50 2.65
N VAL A 55 10.50 -4.55 3.13
CA VAL A 55 11.49 -5.33 2.35
C VAL A 55 11.04 -6.79 2.29
N ILE A 56 11.10 -7.39 1.11
CA ILE A 56 10.86 -8.83 0.90
C ILE A 56 12.19 -9.50 0.54
N VAL A 57 12.55 -10.54 1.28
CA VAL A 57 13.80 -11.28 1.07
C VAL A 57 13.52 -12.54 0.25
N GLN A 58 13.71 -12.45 -1.06
CA GLN A 58 13.68 -13.60 -1.96
C GLN A 58 15.03 -14.34 -1.98
N PRO A 59 15.09 -15.64 -2.33
CA PRO A 59 16.34 -16.39 -2.38
C PRO A 59 17.44 -15.70 -3.21
N VAL A 60 17.06 -15.17 -4.39
CA VAL A 60 17.98 -14.45 -5.29
C VAL A 60 18.45 -13.10 -4.74
N GLY A 61 17.69 -12.51 -3.81
CA GLY A 61 18.01 -11.22 -3.19
C GLY A 61 18.98 -11.32 -2.02
N TRP A 62 19.19 -12.51 -1.44
CA TRP A 62 19.99 -12.65 -0.21
C TRP A 62 21.44 -12.19 -0.38
N LYS A 63 22.11 -12.62 -1.46
CA LYS A 63 23.50 -12.24 -1.72
C LYS A 63 23.66 -10.71 -1.86
N PRO A 64 22.90 -10.01 -2.72
CA PRO A 64 22.95 -8.54 -2.76
C PRO A 64 22.63 -7.87 -1.43
N ILE A 65 21.65 -8.37 -0.67
CA ILE A 65 21.35 -7.84 0.67
C ILE A 65 22.56 -7.97 1.59
N SER A 66 23.22 -9.13 1.62
CA SER A 66 24.40 -9.36 2.44
C SER A 66 25.55 -8.39 2.11
N GLU A 67 25.72 -8.04 0.83
CA GLU A 67 26.69 -7.05 0.37
C GLU A 67 26.31 -5.63 0.83
N LEU A 68 25.04 -5.24 0.67
CA LEU A 68 24.51 -3.93 1.06
C LEU A 68 24.63 -3.67 2.57
N ILE A 69 24.34 -4.68 3.39
CA ILE A 69 24.44 -4.56 4.85
C ILE A 69 25.89 -4.70 5.37
N GLY A 70 26.88 -4.79 4.46
CA GLY A 70 28.30 -4.86 4.80
C GLY A 70 28.74 -6.20 5.40
N ARG A 71 28.01 -7.28 5.11
CA ARG A 71 28.29 -8.65 5.57
C ARG A 71 28.26 -9.67 4.43
N PRO A 72 29.07 -9.49 3.37
CA PRO A 72 29.06 -10.36 2.18
C PRO A 72 29.37 -11.83 2.50
N GLU A 73 30.03 -12.11 3.62
CA GLU A 73 30.29 -13.47 4.09
C GLU A 73 29.01 -14.29 4.34
N LEU A 74 27.88 -13.64 4.65
CA LEU A 74 26.60 -14.33 4.89
C LEU A 74 25.99 -14.94 3.64
N ALA A 75 26.46 -14.56 2.45
CA ALA A 75 25.99 -15.15 1.19
C ALA A 75 26.39 -16.62 1.05
N GLU A 76 27.55 -16.99 1.59
CA GLU A 76 28.15 -18.34 1.46
C GLU A 76 28.17 -19.10 2.80
N ASP A 77 27.88 -18.43 3.92
CA ASP A 77 27.78 -19.08 5.24
C ASP A 77 26.65 -20.13 5.24
N PRO A 78 26.92 -21.42 5.52
CA PRO A 78 25.91 -22.47 5.59
C PRO A 78 24.74 -22.16 6.53
N GLU A 79 24.96 -21.33 7.55
CA GLU A 79 23.94 -20.90 8.49
C GLU A 79 23.00 -19.81 7.93
N TRP A 80 23.32 -19.22 6.77
CA TRP A 80 22.59 -18.10 6.19
C TRP A 80 22.31 -18.22 4.70
N ALA A 81 23.09 -18.99 3.94
CA ALA A 81 23.07 -18.98 2.48
C ALA A 81 21.73 -19.48 1.88
N THR A 82 21.04 -20.39 2.57
CA THR A 82 19.79 -21.00 2.08
C THR A 82 18.55 -20.40 2.76
N PRO A 83 17.39 -20.37 2.07
CA PRO A 83 16.13 -19.98 2.70
C PRO A 83 15.83 -20.77 3.99
N GLU A 84 16.03 -22.09 3.95
CA GLU A 84 15.79 -23.00 5.07
C GLU A 84 16.64 -22.64 6.30
N ALA A 85 17.89 -22.22 6.10
CA ALA A 85 18.76 -21.78 7.19
C ALA A 85 18.32 -20.43 7.81
N ARG A 86 17.61 -19.59 7.05
CA ARG A 86 17.15 -18.26 7.49
C ARG A 86 15.76 -18.26 8.13
N LEU A 87 14.87 -19.20 7.77
CA LEU A 87 13.51 -19.30 8.34
C LEU A 87 13.45 -19.33 9.87
N PRO A 88 14.29 -20.08 10.61
CA PRO A 88 14.28 -20.02 12.08
C PRO A 88 14.93 -18.74 12.65
N LYS A 89 15.45 -17.85 11.79
CA LYS A 89 16.25 -16.67 12.16
C LYS A 89 15.67 -15.39 11.55
N LEU A 90 14.39 -15.37 11.18
CA LEU A 90 13.78 -14.24 10.46
C LEU A 90 13.91 -12.92 11.23
N GLU A 91 13.66 -12.93 12.54
CA GLU A 91 13.84 -11.73 13.38
C GLU A 91 15.28 -11.22 13.29
N LYS A 92 16.27 -12.11 13.43
CA LYS A 92 17.68 -11.74 13.34
C LYS A 92 18.08 -11.26 11.94
N MET A 93 17.56 -11.90 10.90
CA MET A 93 17.76 -11.50 9.51
C MET A 93 17.28 -10.08 9.26
N PHE A 94 16.04 -9.76 9.68
CA PHE A 94 15.50 -8.42 9.51
C PHE A 94 16.13 -7.39 10.45
N GLN A 95 16.65 -7.80 11.61
CA GLN A 95 17.48 -6.93 12.45
C GLN A 95 18.77 -6.49 11.73
N LEU A 96 19.46 -7.42 11.07
CA LEU A 96 20.68 -7.09 10.29
C LEU A 96 20.38 -6.12 9.14
N ILE A 97 19.23 -6.28 8.49
CA ILE A 97 18.75 -5.35 7.45
C ILE A 97 18.42 -4.00 8.09
N GLU A 98 17.70 -3.98 9.23
CA GLU A 98 17.30 -2.76 9.93
C GLU A 98 18.50 -1.96 10.45
N GLU A 99 19.56 -2.62 10.92
CA GLU A 99 20.82 -1.98 11.32
C GLU A 99 21.39 -1.11 10.19
N TRP A 100 21.36 -1.62 8.95
CA TRP A 100 21.79 -0.87 7.78
C TRP A 100 20.77 0.21 7.37
N THR A 101 19.48 -0.14 7.23
CA THR A 101 18.46 0.82 6.76
C THR A 101 18.30 2.00 7.71
N SER A 102 18.50 1.80 9.02
CA SER A 102 18.44 2.85 10.05
C SER A 102 19.54 3.92 9.90
N THR A 103 20.54 3.70 9.04
CA THR A 103 21.59 4.69 8.74
C THR A 103 21.27 5.59 7.56
N LEU A 104 20.18 5.30 6.81
CA LEU A 104 19.86 5.95 5.55
C LEU A 104 18.40 6.45 5.52
N PRO A 105 18.10 7.56 4.83
CA PRO A 105 16.73 7.94 4.53
C PRO A 105 16.00 6.86 3.71
N LYS A 106 14.69 6.66 3.94
CA LYS A 106 13.90 5.59 3.30
C LYS A 106 13.99 5.57 1.76
N LEU A 107 14.11 6.73 1.11
CA LEU A 107 14.26 6.81 -0.35
C LEU A 107 15.65 6.36 -0.84
N ARG A 108 16.71 6.56 -0.03
CA ARG A 108 18.04 6.03 -0.34
C ARG A 108 18.11 4.52 -0.16
N VAL A 109 17.40 4.00 0.85
CA VAL A 109 17.22 2.55 1.03
C VAL A 109 16.49 1.96 -0.18
N LEU A 110 15.38 2.58 -0.60
CA LEU A 110 14.62 2.18 -1.79
C LEU A 110 15.51 2.14 -3.05
N GLU A 111 16.26 3.21 -3.31
CA GLU A 111 17.18 3.28 -4.46
C GLU A 111 18.22 2.14 -4.44
N ALA A 112 18.86 1.91 -3.29
CA ALA A 112 19.87 0.89 -3.13
C ALA A 112 19.31 -0.53 -3.32
N LEU A 113 18.14 -0.83 -2.75
CA LEU A 113 17.50 -2.14 -2.90
C LEU A 113 16.98 -2.37 -4.33
N ASN A 114 16.38 -1.35 -4.96
CA ASN A 114 15.89 -1.43 -6.34
C ASN A 114 17.00 -1.66 -7.36
N ALA A 115 18.21 -1.10 -7.14
CA ALA A 115 19.37 -1.35 -7.99
C ALA A 115 19.74 -2.85 -8.10
N HIS A 116 19.32 -3.66 -7.13
CA HIS A 116 19.52 -5.11 -7.10
C HIS A 116 18.23 -5.91 -7.36
N ASN A 117 17.15 -5.27 -7.82
CA ASN A 117 15.83 -5.89 -8.02
C ASN A 117 15.24 -6.53 -6.76
N ILE A 118 15.60 -6.02 -5.57
CA ILE A 118 15.03 -6.51 -4.30
C ILE A 118 13.65 -5.88 -4.13
N PRO A 119 12.56 -6.68 -4.00
CA PRO A 119 11.23 -6.12 -3.84
C PRO A 119 11.12 -5.36 -2.52
N CYS A 120 10.90 -4.06 -2.63
CA CYS A 120 10.74 -3.18 -1.48
C CYS A 120 9.85 -1.97 -1.82
N GLY A 121 9.39 -1.28 -0.80
CA GLY A 121 8.62 -0.05 -0.96
C GLY A 121 8.70 0.83 0.28
N PRO A 122 8.86 2.16 0.13
CA PRO A 122 8.86 3.07 1.27
C PRO A 122 7.45 3.11 1.87
N VAL A 123 7.37 3.23 3.19
CA VAL A 123 6.12 3.56 3.86
C VAL A 123 5.85 5.05 3.62
N LEU A 124 4.97 5.35 2.67
CA LEU A 124 4.58 6.72 2.36
C LEU A 124 3.51 7.19 3.35
N SER A 125 3.70 8.38 3.90
CA SER A 125 2.66 9.10 4.61
C SER A 125 1.58 9.60 3.65
N THR A 126 0.40 9.90 4.16
CA THR A 126 -0.67 10.50 3.33
C THR A 126 -0.25 11.82 2.69
N LYS A 127 0.60 12.61 3.37
CA LYS A 127 1.15 13.85 2.80
C LYS A 127 2.02 13.55 1.58
N GLU A 128 2.95 12.59 1.70
CA GLU A 128 3.80 12.17 0.58
C GLU A 128 2.97 11.62 -0.59
N ILE A 129 1.91 10.85 -0.31
CA ILE A 129 0.99 10.34 -1.34
C ILE A 129 0.31 11.49 -2.09
N ILE A 130 -0.22 12.49 -1.37
CA ILE A 130 -0.90 13.64 -1.98
C ILE A 130 0.06 14.47 -2.84
N GLU A 131 1.31 14.60 -2.40
CA GLU A 131 2.36 15.40 -3.05
C GLU A 131 3.14 14.61 -4.12
N ASP A 132 2.84 13.33 -4.35
CA ASP A 132 3.58 12.47 -5.28
C ASP A 132 3.22 12.76 -6.74
N ALA A 133 4.20 13.33 -7.46
CA ALA A 133 4.04 13.69 -8.86
C ALA A 133 3.78 12.49 -9.79
N SER A 134 4.26 11.29 -9.44
CA SER A 134 4.01 10.08 -10.23
C SER A 134 2.56 9.60 -10.05
N LEU A 135 2.00 9.68 -8.84
CA LEU A 135 0.59 9.35 -8.60
C LEU A 135 -0.34 10.36 -9.27
N ALA A 136 0.04 11.64 -9.27
CA ALA A 136 -0.67 12.68 -10.00
C ALA A 136 -0.61 12.46 -11.52
N ALA A 137 0.57 12.21 -12.09
CA ALA A 137 0.75 11.95 -13.51
C ALA A 137 0.01 10.70 -14.00
N ASN A 138 -0.18 9.71 -13.13
CA ASN A 138 -0.96 8.51 -13.42
C ASN A 138 -2.46 8.67 -13.11
N GLY A 139 -2.92 9.86 -12.70
CA GLY A 139 -4.33 10.11 -12.34
C GLY A 139 -4.83 9.18 -11.23
N ILE A 140 -3.94 8.80 -10.30
CA ILE A 140 -4.29 8.04 -9.07
C ILE A 140 -4.66 9.02 -7.96
N VAL A 141 -3.97 10.16 -7.90
CA VAL A 141 -4.29 11.30 -7.05
C VAL A 141 -4.69 12.44 -7.98
N VAL A 142 -5.88 13.01 -7.78
CA VAL A 142 -6.43 14.05 -8.66
C VAL A 142 -6.94 15.21 -7.83
N GLU A 143 -6.76 16.42 -8.36
CA GLU A 143 -7.30 17.66 -7.79
C GLU A 143 -8.60 18.03 -8.53
N VAL A 144 -9.63 18.36 -7.76
CA VAL A 144 -10.98 18.66 -8.26
C VAL A 144 -11.43 19.99 -7.69
N GLU A 145 -11.92 20.88 -8.55
CA GLU A 145 -12.49 22.17 -8.14
C GLU A 145 -13.94 22.00 -7.68
N HIS A 146 -14.26 22.47 -6.47
CA HIS A 146 -15.62 22.46 -5.95
C HIS A 146 -16.14 23.90 -5.72
N PRO A 147 -17.36 24.25 -6.19
CA PRO A 147 -17.92 25.60 -6.16
C PRO A 147 -17.86 26.28 -4.77
N GLU A 148 -18.12 25.54 -3.70
CA GLU A 148 -18.17 26.09 -2.34
C GLU A 148 -16.89 25.84 -1.50
N ARG A 149 -16.12 24.80 -1.82
CA ARG A 149 -14.99 24.35 -0.99
C ARG A 149 -13.65 24.86 -1.54
N GLY A 150 -13.61 25.25 -2.81
CA GLY A 150 -12.37 25.39 -3.56
C GLY A 150 -11.82 24.02 -3.97
N SER A 151 -10.56 23.99 -4.41
CA SER A 151 -9.91 22.76 -4.85
C SER A 151 -9.69 21.77 -3.70
N TYR A 152 -9.87 20.49 -3.98
CA TYR A 152 -9.55 19.41 -3.06
C TYR A 152 -8.94 18.22 -3.80
N VAL A 153 -8.16 17.42 -3.08
CA VAL A 153 -7.52 16.21 -3.61
C VAL A 153 -8.36 14.98 -3.27
N THR A 154 -8.53 14.08 -4.25
CA THR A 154 -9.22 12.80 -4.09
C THR A 154 -8.49 11.68 -4.84
N VAL A 155 -8.93 10.44 -4.66
CA VAL A 155 -8.41 9.27 -5.38
C VAL A 155 -9.11 9.19 -6.74
N GLY A 156 -8.32 9.05 -7.80
CA GLY A 156 -8.78 8.83 -9.17
C GLY A 156 -9.31 7.41 -9.41
N ASN A 157 -9.64 7.09 -10.67
CA ASN A 157 -9.98 5.70 -11.01
C ASN A 157 -8.74 4.79 -10.91
N PRO A 158 -8.76 3.73 -10.07
CA PRO A 158 -7.65 2.79 -9.97
C PRO A 158 -7.45 1.94 -11.24
N LEU A 159 -8.47 1.86 -12.11
CA LEU A 159 -8.41 1.16 -13.38
C LEU A 159 -8.02 2.11 -14.50
N LYS A 160 -7.08 1.70 -15.34
CA LYS A 160 -6.70 2.41 -16.57
C LYS A 160 -7.26 1.66 -17.77
N LEU A 161 -8.28 2.23 -18.39
CA LEU A 161 -9.00 1.65 -19.52
C LEU A 161 -8.67 2.48 -20.77
N SER A 162 -7.93 1.90 -21.72
CA SER A 162 -7.45 2.61 -22.92
C SER A 162 -8.58 3.20 -23.77
N ASP A 163 -9.72 2.52 -23.80
CA ASP A 163 -10.85 2.85 -24.69
C ASP A 163 -12.00 3.54 -23.93
N SER A 164 -11.86 3.72 -22.62
CA SER A 164 -12.90 4.31 -21.74
C SER A 164 -12.25 5.04 -20.56
N PRO A 165 -11.52 6.14 -20.80
CA PRO A 165 -10.96 6.94 -19.72
C PRO A 165 -12.07 7.44 -18.79
N VAL A 166 -11.77 7.51 -17.49
CA VAL A 166 -12.70 8.02 -16.48
C VAL A 166 -12.14 9.31 -15.93
N GLU A 167 -12.88 10.39 -16.14
CA GLU A 167 -12.59 11.69 -15.54
C GLU A 167 -13.30 11.77 -14.19
N VAL A 168 -12.59 12.26 -13.17
CA VAL A 168 -13.16 12.46 -11.84
C VAL A 168 -13.59 13.91 -11.74
N GLU A 169 -14.89 14.10 -11.58
CA GLU A 169 -15.50 15.41 -11.41
C GLU A 169 -15.89 15.65 -9.95
N ARG A 170 -16.29 16.88 -9.65
CA ARG A 170 -16.77 17.26 -8.32
C ARG A 170 -18.07 16.55 -7.96
N SER A 171 -18.32 16.44 -6.66
CA SER A 171 -19.67 16.13 -6.18
C SER A 171 -20.66 17.24 -6.54
N PRO A 172 -21.95 16.91 -6.77
CA PRO A 172 -22.99 17.90 -6.91
C PRO A 172 -23.30 18.58 -5.56
N LEU A 173 -23.80 19.81 -5.64
CA LEU A 173 -24.43 20.48 -4.50
C LEU A 173 -25.78 19.82 -4.18
N LEU A 174 -26.26 20.05 -2.96
CA LEU A 174 -27.58 19.58 -2.56
C LEU A 174 -28.66 20.20 -3.47
N GLY A 175 -29.38 19.36 -4.20
CA GLY A 175 -30.46 19.77 -5.10
C GLY A 175 -30.01 20.41 -6.41
N GLU A 176 -28.71 20.37 -6.75
CA GLU A 176 -28.16 21.04 -7.94
C GLU A 176 -28.87 20.66 -9.23
N HIS A 177 -29.21 19.38 -9.39
CA HIS A 177 -29.83 18.84 -10.60
C HIS A 177 -31.35 18.69 -10.46
N ASN A 178 -31.99 19.25 -9.43
CA ASN A 178 -33.44 19.10 -9.24
C ASN A 178 -34.20 19.60 -10.46
N GLU A 179 -33.94 20.81 -10.94
CA GLU A 179 -34.69 21.37 -12.08
C GLU A 179 -34.48 20.56 -13.36
N GLU A 180 -33.24 20.12 -13.63
CA GLU A 180 -32.89 19.28 -14.78
C GLU A 180 -33.68 17.96 -14.78
N ILE A 181 -33.67 17.25 -13.65
CA ILE A 181 -34.30 15.92 -13.56
C ILE A 181 -35.83 16.04 -13.50
N TYR A 182 -36.38 16.93 -12.68
CA TYR A 182 -37.83 17.04 -12.51
C TYR A 182 -38.51 17.56 -13.77
N LEU A 183 -37.96 18.58 -14.43
CA LEU A 183 -38.57 19.15 -15.64
C LEU A 183 -38.23 18.33 -16.89
N GLY A 184 -37.00 17.77 -16.95
CA GLY A 184 -36.49 17.04 -18.10
C GLY A 184 -36.90 15.57 -18.10
N GLU A 185 -36.30 14.77 -17.23
CA GLU A 185 -36.48 13.31 -17.23
C GLU A 185 -37.86 12.88 -16.73
N LEU A 186 -38.40 13.57 -15.73
CA LEU A 186 -39.68 13.23 -15.11
C LEU A 186 -40.88 13.98 -15.71
N GLY A 187 -40.64 15.05 -16.47
CA GLY A 187 -41.68 15.81 -17.16
C GLY A 187 -42.66 16.55 -16.24
N ILE A 188 -42.24 16.92 -15.03
CA ILE A 188 -43.02 17.80 -14.15
C ILE A 188 -43.14 19.17 -14.80
N SER A 189 -44.29 19.82 -14.69
CA SER A 189 -44.48 21.15 -15.26
C SER A 189 -43.67 22.22 -14.52
N HIS A 190 -43.33 23.29 -15.23
CA HIS A 190 -42.71 24.48 -14.63
C HIS A 190 -43.54 25.09 -13.49
N ASP A 191 -44.86 24.86 -13.47
CA ASP A 191 -45.77 25.38 -12.45
C ASP A 191 -45.80 24.52 -11.18
N GLU A 192 -45.57 23.20 -11.31
CA GLU A 192 -45.60 22.25 -10.19
C GLU A 192 -44.29 22.25 -9.39
N LEU A 193 -43.14 22.50 -10.03
CA LEU A 193 -41.84 22.44 -9.35
C LEU A 193 -41.73 23.44 -8.17
N PRO A 194 -42.15 24.72 -8.29
CA PRO A 194 -42.19 25.63 -7.16
C PRO A 194 -43.13 25.17 -6.03
N MET A 195 -44.22 24.47 -6.35
CA MET A 195 -45.14 23.93 -5.34
C MET A 195 -44.48 22.82 -4.53
N LEU A 196 -43.73 21.93 -5.17
CA LEU A 196 -42.97 20.88 -4.49
C LEU A 196 -41.91 21.46 -3.54
N LYS A 197 -41.17 22.50 -3.98
CA LYS A 197 -40.22 23.25 -3.12
C LYS A 197 -40.95 23.87 -1.92
N ALA A 198 -42.07 24.55 -2.15
CA ALA A 198 -42.83 25.22 -1.09
C ALA A 198 -43.42 24.26 -0.05
N GLN A 199 -43.73 23.01 -0.46
CA GLN A 199 -44.23 21.96 0.42
C GLN A 199 -43.11 21.21 1.18
N GLY A 200 -41.83 21.51 0.90
CA GLY A 200 -40.68 20.81 1.49
C GLY A 200 -40.53 19.37 0.99
N VAL A 201 -41.09 19.06 -0.19
CA VAL A 201 -40.93 17.76 -0.84
C VAL A 201 -39.55 17.64 -1.49
N ILE A 202 -39.01 18.76 -1.99
CA ILE A 202 -37.68 18.88 -2.62
C ILE A 202 -36.94 20.10 -2.11
#